data_AF-A0A916I2Z3-F1
#
_entry.id   AF-A0A916I2Z3-F1
#
_cell.length_a   1.000
_cell.length_b   1.000
_cell.length_c   1.000
_cell.angle_alpha   90.00
_cell.angle_beta   90.00
_cell.angle_gamma   90.00
#
_symmetry.space_group_name_H-M   'P 1'
#
loop_
_entity.id
_entity.type
_entity.pdbx_description
1 polymer ?
#
loop_
_entity_poly.entity_id
_entity_poly.type
_entity_poly.pdbx_seq_one_letter_code
_entity_poly.pdbx_strand_id
1 'polypeptide(L)'
;MVCWQQTTVSLNDTDYQRLLEAERQLQTVQNNLPDVLAGIRQQSSTELQNRLFPLEQRQQQFQREMAQTTAAMQSLEQQTAAEFARTNVAMQSLEQQTVERLARQRQETLQRLVAQEQRTADQLAQQDRDLRTALQQTAGNLRAETRRLLQEQDQRLGTLIRQEGEERRAQVASLQEQITNIVDVQLRQKQVAQVLIERAEAQRAFIDREYRHGRFAPGRLNELGRVLEQAKENQGLAPQAALVKAQDAYNGLSDLRLELERLEREWEVWRSAALESARSVLEMAQRNRQCKAIGRNGKPADLAIEVDWWTQGKLSRLEQEAQGVVNELSGKNAALKTEELQQIVEKKAPELRKRVEDTIQEARLAVVSSQIRSNIADLAVQALEARGFAVEDGTYEGEDMRNGFAAKVKDLSGTEVVVHITPVEGDPTRNELSIHNFDREHREPHEIEQRAKEITEILRAKGLEAGETHGSTQHANEALRDFQPLRGQKPHIERTTRS
;
A
#
# COMPACT_ATOMS: atom_id res chain seq x y z
N MET A 1 88.15 55.88 13.85
CA MET A 1 88.26 57.06 12.97
C MET A 1 87.44 58.17 13.66
N VAL A 2 87.94 58.80 14.73
CA VAL A 2 88.99 59.84 14.82
C VAL A 2 88.82 60.91 13.75
N CYS A 3 88.44 62.12 14.17
CA CYS A 3 88.90 63.35 13.55
C CYS A 3 88.81 64.50 14.57
N TRP A 4 89.98 65.10 14.83
CA TRP A 4 90.23 66.28 15.66
C TRP A 4 90.17 67.54 14.78
N GLN A 5 89.97 68.73 15.39
CA GLN A 5 90.73 69.94 15.01
C GLN A 5 90.92 70.90 16.21
N GLN A 6 92.17 71.31 16.41
CA GLN A 6 92.68 72.39 17.26
C GLN A 6 92.43 73.77 16.64
N THR A 7 92.43 74.83 17.46
CA THR A 7 92.99 76.14 17.08
C THR A 7 93.55 76.84 18.32
N THR A 8 94.77 77.34 18.21
CA THR A 8 95.58 78.04 19.21
C THR A 8 95.82 79.46 18.73
N VAL A 9 95.65 80.50 19.57
CA VAL A 9 96.22 81.85 19.35
C VAL A 9 96.67 82.45 20.68
N SER A 10 97.81 83.15 20.63
CA SER A 10 98.74 83.53 21.70
C SER A 10 98.66 85.00 22.17
N LEU A 11 99.00 85.22 23.45
CA LEU A 11 99.76 86.32 24.11
C LEU A 11 99.75 87.77 23.54
N ASN A 12 99.39 88.77 24.38
CA ASN A 12 100.38 89.67 25.03
C ASN A 12 99.78 90.78 25.95
N ASP A 13 100.49 91.02 27.06
CA ASP A 13 100.87 92.31 27.65
C ASP A 13 99.82 93.37 28.01
N THR A 14 98.75 92.96 28.69
CA THR A 14 98.17 93.80 29.78
C THR A 14 98.06 93.05 31.12
N ASP A 15 98.67 91.86 31.19
CA ASP A 15 98.77 91.03 32.38
C ASP A 15 99.77 91.55 33.42
N TYR A 16 100.58 92.56 33.09
CA TYR A 16 101.53 93.13 34.05
C TYR A 16 100.94 94.22 34.96
N GLN A 17 99.82 94.86 34.58
CA GLN A 17 99.16 95.89 35.40
C GLN A 17 97.93 95.33 36.14
N ARG A 18 97.34 94.23 35.67
CA ARG A 18 96.27 93.48 36.37
C ARG A 18 96.78 92.67 37.57
N LEU A 19 98.07 92.35 37.63
CA LEU A 19 98.64 91.54 38.72
C LEU A 19 98.99 92.36 39.98
N LEU A 20 99.08 93.69 39.93
CA LEU A 20 99.38 94.52 41.11
C LEU A 20 98.13 95.09 41.81
N GLU A 21 97.00 95.24 41.12
CA GLU A 21 95.75 95.73 41.73
C GLU A 21 94.80 94.62 42.16
N ALA A 22 94.88 93.42 41.55
CA ALA A 22 94.09 92.26 41.96
C ALA A 22 94.58 91.63 43.28
N GLU A 23 95.86 91.81 43.65
CA GLU A 23 96.44 91.30 44.90
C GLU A 23 95.87 92.02 46.15
N ARG A 24 95.41 93.28 46.01
CA ARG A 24 94.74 94.00 47.09
C ARG A 24 93.24 93.72 47.21
N GLN A 25 92.58 93.24 46.15
CA GLN A 25 91.16 92.84 46.19
C GLN A 25 90.96 91.36 46.56
N LEU A 26 91.99 90.52 46.42
CA LEU A 26 91.92 89.10 46.81
C LEU A 26 92.00 88.85 48.33
N GLN A 27 92.55 89.77 49.12
CA GLN A 27 92.49 89.67 50.59
C GLN A 27 91.10 90.01 51.18
N THR A 28 90.23 90.70 50.43
CA THR A 28 88.89 91.08 50.92
C THR A 28 87.81 90.05 50.53
N VAL A 29 88.04 89.25 49.49
CA VAL A 29 87.11 88.19 49.05
C VAL A 29 87.36 86.85 49.77
N GLN A 30 88.58 86.61 50.27
CA GLN A 30 88.93 85.36 50.97
C GLN A 30 88.27 85.21 52.36
N ASN A 31 87.77 86.30 52.95
CA ASN A 31 87.06 86.27 54.24
C ASN A 31 85.54 86.13 54.13
N ASN A 32 84.95 86.20 52.92
CA ASN A 32 83.49 86.14 52.70
C ASN A 32 83.01 84.95 51.87
N LEU A 33 83.90 84.02 51.48
CA LEU A 33 83.57 82.86 50.65
C LEU A 33 82.74 81.74 51.32
N PRO A 34 82.83 81.48 52.64
CA PRO A 34 82.03 80.42 53.27
C PRO A 34 80.52 80.73 53.29
N ASP A 35 80.13 81.99 53.50
CA ASP A 35 78.73 82.37 53.68
C ASP A 35 77.95 82.45 52.37
N VAL A 36 78.61 82.80 51.26
CA VAL A 36 77.96 82.88 49.92
C VAL A 36 77.70 81.48 49.35
N LEU A 37 78.57 80.50 49.62
CA LEU A 37 78.38 79.11 49.18
C LEU A 37 77.30 78.37 49.99
N ALA A 38 77.11 78.72 51.28
CA ALA A 38 76.01 78.20 52.08
C ALA A 38 74.64 78.71 51.59
N GLY A 39 74.56 80.00 51.24
CA GLY A 39 73.33 80.62 50.70
C GLY A 39 72.87 80.00 49.38
N ILE A 40 73.78 79.80 48.42
CA ILE A 40 73.43 79.25 47.09
C ILE A 40 73.01 77.77 47.17
N ARG A 41 73.61 76.97 48.07
CA ARG A 41 73.29 75.55 48.24
C ARG A 41 71.92 75.35 48.88
N GLN A 42 71.56 76.20 49.84
CA GLN A 42 70.25 76.17 50.49
C GLN A 42 69.15 76.65 49.53
N GLN A 43 69.40 77.73 48.77
CA GLN A 43 68.44 78.28 47.81
C GLN A 43 68.16 77.32 46.64
N SER A 44 69.19 76.65 46.11
CA SER A 44 69.05 75.62 45.06
C SER A 44 68.27 74.38 45.53
N SER A 45 68.49 73.92 46.78
CA SER A 45 67.77 72.77 47.33
C SER A 45 66.29 73.08 47.57
N THR A 46 65.97 74.28 48.04
CA THR A 46 64.57 74.69 48.23
C THR A 46 63.85 74.89 46.90
N GLU A 47 64.53 75.41 45.87
CA GLU A 47 63.93 75.58 44.55
C GLU A 47 63.68 74.24 43.84
N LEU A 48 64.60 73.27 43.96
CA LEU A 48 64.40 71.90 43.44
C LEU A 48 63.27 71.17 44.15
N GLN A 49 63.16 71.27 45.48
CA GLN A 49 62.03 70.70 46.22
C GLN A 49 60.69 71.32 45.80
N ASN A 50 60.65 72.64 45.61
CA ASN A 50 59.45 73.34 45.16
C ASN A 50 59.04 72.98 43.73
N ARG A 51 59.98 72.57 42.85
CA ARG A 51 59.65 72.11 41.48
C ARG A 51 59.30 70.63 41.39
N LEU A 52 59.88 69.77 42.24
CA LEU A 52 59.63 68.32 42.21
C LEU A 52 58.31 67.93 42.88
N PHE A 53 57.93 68.61 43.96
CA PHE A 53 56.67 68.32 44.68
C PHE A 53 55.40 68.35 43.80
N PRO A 54 55.17 69.39 42.95
CA PRO A 54 54.01 69.39 42.06
C PRO A 54 54.09 68.39 40.89
N LEU A 55 55.28 67.86 40.56
CA LEU A 55 55.45 66.81 39.56
C LEU A 55 55.15 65.42 40.15
N GLU A 56 55.60 65.14 41.38
CA GLU A 56 55.26 63.92 42.10
C GLU A 56 53.76 63.82 42.39
N GLN A 57 53.11 64.94 42.79
CA GLN A 57 51.65 64.95 42.95
C GLN A 57 50.92 64.63 41.65
N ARG A 58 51.39 65.19 40.52
CA ARG A 58 50.80 64.91 39.20
C ARG A 58 50.99 63.44 38.79
N GLN A 59 52.16 62.88 39.04
CA GLN A 59 52.45 61.48 38.74
C GLN A 59 51.58 60.53 39.57
N GLN A 60 51.42 60.80 40.87
CA GLN A 60 50.55 60.00 41.74
C GLN A 60 49.08 60.13 41.34
N GLN A 61 48.64 61.32 40.93
CA GLN A 61 47.27 61.53 40.46
C GLN A 61 47.01 60.76 39.15
N PHE A 62 47.95 60.82 38.20
CA PHE A 62 47.87 60.07 36.95
C PHE A 62 47.87 58.55 37.19
N GLN A 63 48.70 58.05 38.10
CA GLN A 63 48.70 56.63 38.46
C GLN A 63 47.36 56.17 39.07
N ARG A 64 46.71 57.02 39.87
CA ARG A 64 45.38 56.72 40.43
C ARG A 64 44.30 56.71 39.35
N GLU A 65 44.32 57.67 38.43
CA GLU A 65 43.38 57.72 37.30
C GLU A 65 43.57 56.53 36.34
N MET A 66 44.81 56.12 36.07
CA MET A 66 45.12 54.92 35.27
C MET A 66 44.68 53.62 35.96
N ALA A 67 44.87 53.51 37.27
CA ALA A 67 44.37 52.37 38.04
C ALA A 67 42.84 52.30 38.03
N GLN A 68 42.15 53.44 38.16
CA GLN A 68 40.69 53.51 38.10
C GLN A 68 40.14 53.18 36.70
N THR A 69 40.77 53.68 35.63
CA THR A 69 40.37 53.35 34.25
C THR A 69 40.63 51.90 33.89
N THR A 70 41.75 51.33 34.35
CA THR A 70 42.05 49.89 34.16
C THR A 70 41.03 49.02 34.90
N ALA A 71 40.67 49.37 36.14
CA ALA A 71 39.63 48.67 36.88
C ALA A 71 38.26 48.81 36.22
N ALA A 72 37.92 49.99 35.68
CA ALA A 72 36.68 50.20 34.94
C ALA A 72 36.63 49.36 33.65
N MET A 73 37.73 49.30 32.88
CA MET A 73 37.84 48.45 31.69
C MET A 73 37.68 46.97 32.04
N GLN A 74 38.36 46.47 33.08
CA GLN A 74 38.21 45.09 33.52
C GLN A 74 36.78 44.78 33.96
N SER A 75 36.11 45.71 34.65
CA SER A 75 34.71 45.53 35.03
C SER A 75 33.78 45.50 33.82
N LEU A 76 34.06 46.30 32.78
CA LEU A 76 33.29 46.34 31.54
C LEU A 76 33.51 45.07 30.70
N GLU A 77 34.74 44.57 30.62
CA GLU A 77 35.07 43.29 29.97
C GLU A 77 34.38 42.12 30.67
N GLN A 78 34.40 42.09 32.01
CA GLN A 78 33.71 41.05 32.77
C GLN A 78 32.19 41.13 32.59
N GLN A 79 31.62 42.34 32.54
CA GLN A 79 30.19 42.53 32.29
C GLN A 79 29.79 42.09 30.89
N THR A 80 30.53 42.51 29.86
CA THR A 80 30.27 42.14 28.47
C THR A 80 30.46 40.64 28.25
N ALA A 81 31.52 40.03 28.78
CA ALA A 81 31.72 38.58 28.72
C ALA A 81 30.58 37.80 29.41
N ALA A 82 30.11 38.27 30.56
CA ALA A 82 28.97 37.67 31.25
C ALA A 82 27.66 37.83 30.45
N GLU A 83 27.46 38.97 29.80
CA GLU A 83 26.29 39.22 28.95
C GLU A 83 26.32 38.37 27.66
N PHE A 84 27.48 38.21 27.03
CA PHE A 84 27.68 37.30 25.90
C PHE A 84 27.45 35.83 26.30
N ALA A 85 27.93 35.42 27.48
CA ALA A 85 27.67 34.07 27.98
C ALA A 85 26.16 33.83 28.22
N ARG A 86 25.46 34.81 28.80
CA ARG A 86 24.01 34.73 29.03
C ARG A 86 23.21 34.68 27.72
N THR A 87 23.57 35.52 26.75
CA THR A 87 22.90 35.56 25.45
C THR A 87 23.17 34.28 24.63
N ASN A 88 24.38 33.73 24.66
CA ASN A 88 24.68 32.45 24.02
C ASN A 88 23.90 31.28 24.63
N VAL A 89 23.81 31.20 25.97
CA VAL A 89 22.99 30.17 26.64
C VAL A 89 21.51 30.34 26.30
N ALA A 90 21.02 31.58 26.28
CA ALA A 90 19.64 31.86 25.88
C ALA A 90 19.39 31.43 24.42
N MET A 91 20.33 31.70 23.50
CA MET A 91 20.22 31.36 22.09
C MET A 91 20.24 29.84 21.87
N GLN A 92 21.16 29.12 22.53
CA GLN A 92 21.20 27.65 22.49
C GLN A 92 19.92 27.02 23.04
N SER A 93 19.39 27.52 24.15
CA SER A 93 18.13 27.00 24.70
C SER A 93 16.95 27.26 23.77
N LEU A 94 16.94 28.39 23.05
CA LEU A 94 15.91 28.71 22.06
C LEU A 94 16.02 27.80 20.82
N GLU A 95 17.23 27.56 20.31
CA GLU A 95 17.47 26.60 19.23
C GLU A 95 16.99 25.20 19.60
N GLN A 96 17.36 24.71 20.78
CA GLN A 96 16.89 23.41 21.29
C GLN A 96 15.36 23.36 21.36
N GLN A 97 14.72 24.39 21.89
CA GLN A 97 13.25 24.47 21.94
C GLN A 97 12.62 24.49 20.54
N THR A 98 13.23 25.16 19.56
CA THR A 98 12.73 25.16 18.18
C THR A 98 12.87 23.80 17.50
N VAL A 99 14.00 23.11 17.70
CA VAL A 99 14.24 21.76 17.18
C VAL A 99 13.25 20.77 17.80
N GLU A 100 13.06 20.82 19.11
CA GLU A 100 12.07 19.98 19.80
C GLU A 100 10.64 20.26 19.32
N ARG A 101 10.28 21.54 19.13
CA ARG A 101 8.95 21.92 18.62
C ARG A 101 8.73 21.41 17.19
N LEU A 102 9.74 21.55 16.31
CA LEU A 102 9.70 21.03 14.94
C LEU A 102 9.61 19.50 14.91
N ALA A 103 10.36 18.80 15.76
CA ALA A 103 10.30 17.36 15.89
C ALA A 103 8.90 16.89 16.35
N ARG A 104 8.32 17.57 17.36
CA ARG A 104 6.94 17.29 17.82
C ARG A 104 5.91 17.53 16.71
N GLN A 105 6.00 18.65 16.00
CA GLN A 105 5.06 18.98 14.92
C GLN A 105 5.16 17.99 13.75
N ARG A 106 6.38 17.56 13.39
CA ARG A 106 6.61 16.53 12.37
C ARG A 106 6.09 15.17 12.80
N GLN A 107 6.21 14.84 14.08
CA GLN A 107 5.67 13.61 14.64
C GLN A 107 4.13 13.61 14.63
N GLU A 108 3.48 14.69 15.07
CA GLU A 108 2.02 14.80 15.05
C GLU A 108 1.45 14.68 13.63
N THR A 109 2.14 15.25 12.64
CA THR A 109 1.71 15.16 11.23
C THR A 109 1.83 13.73 10.69
N LEU A 110 2.92 13.01 10.99
CA LEU A 110 3.08 11.61 10.60
C LEU A 110 2.06 10.69 11.28
N GLN A 111 1.80 10.88 12.57
CA GLN A 111 0.78 10.12 13.30
C GLN A 111 -0.61 10.30 12.72
N ARG A 112 -0.99 11.55 12.41
CA ARG A 112 -2.26 11.84 11.74
C ARG A 112 -2.35 11.16 10.38
N LEU A 113 -1.24 11.08 9.64
CA LEU A 113 -1.19 10.38 8.36
C LEU A 113 -1.40 8.87 8.51
N VAL A 114 -0.69 8.20 9.43
CA VAL A 114 -0.85 6.75 9.64
C VAL A 114 -2.26 6.41 10.11
N ALA A 115 -2.80 7.13 11.10
CA ALA A 115 -4.15 6.91 11.59
C ALA A 115 -5.21 7.21 10.52
N GLN A 116 -4.98 8.22 9.67
CA GLN A 116 -5.86 8.51 8.54
C GLN A 116 -5.82 7.40 7.50
N GLU A 117 -4.64 6.89 7.13
CA GLU A 117 -4.49 5.80 6.16
C GLU A 117 -5.19 4.52 6.64
N GLN A 118 -5.00 4.15 7.91
CA GLN A 118 -5.70 3.01 8.53
C GLN A 118 -7.23 3.18 8.48
N ARG A 119 -7.75 4.34 8.90
CA ARG A 119 -9.20 4.61 8.83
C ARG A 119 -9.72 4.56 7.41
N THR A 120 -8.97 5.08 6.43
CA THR A 120 -9.38 5.00 5.02
C THR A 120 -9.36 3.57 4.50
N ALA A 121 -8.39 2.75 4.91
CA ALA A 121 -8.34 1.33 4.54
C ALA A 121 -9.56 0.57 5.11
N ASP A 122 -9.90 0.81 6.38
CA ASP A 122 -11.06 0.18 7.02
C ASP A 122 -12.39 0.66 6.40
N GLN A 123 -12.54 1.97 6.18
CA GLN A 123 -13.73 2.53 5.54
C GLN A 123 -13.92 1.99 4.13
N LEU A 124 -12.84 1.83 3.36
CA LEU A 124 -12.91 1.23 2.03
C LEU A 124 -13.27 -0.24 2.08
N ALA A 125 -12.66 -1.00 3.00
CA ALA A 125 -13.01 -2.41 3.20
C ALA A 125 -14.48 -2.58 3.59
N GLN A 126 -15.06 -1.62 4.32
CA GLN A 126 -16.47 -1.62 4.68
C GLN A 126 -17.38 -1.17 3.51
N GLN A 127 -17.07 -0.05 2.86
CA GLN A 127 -17.83 0.44 1.71
C GLN A 127 -17.88 -0.59 0.57
N ASP A 128 -16.78 -1.29 0.31
CA ASP A 128 -16.74 -2.34 -0.71
C ASP A 128 -17.61 -3.55 -0.32
N ARG A 129 -17.60 -3.95 0.96
CA ARG A 129 -18.51 -4.99 1.49
C ARG A 129 -19.97 -4.61 1.32
N ASP A 130 -20.33 -3.37 1.63
CA ASP A 130 -21.69 -2.87 1.52
C ASP A 130 -22.11 -2.78 0.05
N LEU A 131 -21.26 -2.26 -0.83
CA LEU A 131 -21.50 -2.16 -2.27
C LEU A 131 -21.65 -3.54 -2.92
N ARG A 132 -20.82 -4.51 -2.54
CA ARG A 132 -20.94 -5.90 -3.00
C ARG A 132 -22.27 -6.52 -2.59
N THR A 133 -22.69 -6.30 -1.35
CA THR A 133 -23.97 -6.81 -0.85
C THR A 133 -25.13 -6.20 -1.62
N ALA A 134 -25.10 -4.88 -1.84
CA ALA A 134 -26.13 -4.18 -2.61
C ALA A 134 -26.16 -4.64 -4.08
N LEU A 135 -25.00 -4.80 -4.74
CA LEU A 135 -24.92 -5.31 -6.11
C LEU A 135 -25.41 -6.75 -6.24
N GLN A 136 -25.10 -7.61 -5.27
CA GLN A 136 -25.59 -9.00 -5.24
C GLN A 136 -27.11 -9.05 -5.07
N GLN A 137 -27.68 -8.21 -4.19
CA GLN A 137 -29.13 -8.10 -4.02
C GLN A 137 -29.80 -7.59 -5.32
N THR A 138 -29.25 -6.54 -5.93
CA THR A 138 -29.79 -5.99 -7.18
C THR A 138 -29.73 -7.00 -8.32
N ALA A 139 -28.60 -7.70 -8.47
CA ALA A 139 -28.45 -8.76 -9.48
C ALA A 139 -29.39 -9.95 -9.19
N GLY A 140 -29.59 -10.32 -7.92
CA GLY A 140 -30.53 -11.34 -7.50
C GLY A 140 -31.97 -10.98 -7.87
N ASN A 141 -32.40 -9.75 -7.58
CA ASN A 141 -33.72 -9.24 -7.92
C ASN A 141 -33.96 -9.22 -9.44
N LEU A 142 -32.99 -8.70 -10.20
CA LEU A 142 -33.08 -8.64 -11.67
C LEU A 142 -33.18 -10.04 -12.28
N ARG A 143 -32.41 -11.01 -11.76
CA ARG A 143 -32.50 -12.41 -12.22
C ARG A 143 -33.85 -13.04 -11.89
N ALA A 144 -34.37 -12.80 -10.68
CA ALA A 144 -35.68 -13.30 -10.28
C ALA A 144 -36.80 -12.74 -11.17
N GLU A 145 -36.75 -11.43 -11.46
CA GLU A 145 -37.70 -10.76 -12.34
C GLU A 145 -37.59 -11.27 -13.79
N THR A 146 -36.38 -11.43 -14.31
CA THR A 146 -36.14 -11.98 -15.66
C THR A 146 -36.64 -13.43 -15.75
N ARG A 147 -36.42 -14.24 -14.71
CA ARG A 147 -36.91 -15.63 -14.64
C ARG A 147 -38.43 -15.68 -14.64
N ARG A 148 -39.08 -14.78 -13.89
CA ARG A 148 -40.53 -14.66 -13.86
C ARG A 148 -41.09 -14.29 -15.24
N LEU A 149 -40.52 -13.28 -15.89
CA LEU A 149 -40.93 -12.87 -17.25
C LEU A 149 -40.74 -14.00 -18.28
N LEU A 150 -39.62 -14.74 -18.20
CA LEU A 150 -39.38 -15.91 -19.04
C LEU A 150 -40.38 -17.02 -18.77
N GLN A 151 -40.70 -17.33 -17.52
CA GLN A 151 -41.73 -18.33 -17.18
C GLN A 151 -43.12 -17.91 -17.67
N GLU A 152 -43.49 -16.63 -17.54
CA GLU A 152 -44.77 -16.13 -18.05
C GLU A 152 -44.85 -16.23 -19.58
N GLN A 153 -43.75 -15.94 -20.30
CA GLN A 153 -43.63 -16.16 -21.74
C GLN A 153 -43.74 -17.64 -22.12
N ASP A 154 -43.03 -18.52 -21.41
CA ASP A 154 -42.99 -19.95 -21.70
C ASP A 154 -44.35 -20.61 -21.44
N GLN A 155 -45.07 -20.18 -20.39
CA GLN A 155 -46.44 -20.58 -20.15
C GLN A 155 -47.38 -20.13 -21.26
N ARG A 156 -47.29 -18.87 -21.73
CA ARG A 156 -48.11 -18.37 -22.86
C ARG A 156 -47.84 -19.17 -24.13
N LEU A 157 -46.57 -19.39 -24.48
CA LEU A 157 -46.21 -20.19 -25.64
C LEU A 157 -46.72 -21.64 -25.50
N GLY A 158 -46.58 -22.23 -24.32
CA GLY A 158 -47.10 -23.58 -24.03
C GLY A 158 -48.62 -23.68 -24.10
N THR A 159 -49.37 -22.61 -23.84
CA THR A 159 -50.82 -22.57 -24.06
C THR A 159 -51.17 -22.47 -25.54
N LEU A 160 -50.48 -21.61 -26.30
CA LEU A 160 -50.70 -21.44 -27.74
C LEU A 160 -50.39 -22.72 -28.52
N ILE A 161 -49.28 -23.39 -28.19
CA ILE A 161 -48.89 -24.67 -28.81
C ILE A 161 -49.93 -25.76 -28.52
N ARG A 162 -50.45 -25.83 -27.28
CA ARG A 162 -51.52 -26.79 -26.95
C ARG A 162 -52.80 -26.51 -27.70
N GLN A 163 -53.22 -25.25 -27.79
CA GLN A 163 -54.40 -24.86 -28.57
C GLN A 163 -54.24 -25.25 -30.04
N GLU A 164 -53.10 -24.94 -30.65
CA GLU A 164 -52.82 -25.31 -32.04
C GLU A 164 -52.81 -26.85 -32.22
N GLY A 165 -52.27 -27.59 -31.25
CA GLY A 165 -52.28 -29.05 -31.24
C GLY A 165 -53.70 -29.64 -31.14
N GLU A 166 -54.55 -29.08 -30.27
CA GLU A 166 -55.95 -29.48 -30.12
C GLU A 166 -56.76 -29.16 -31.38
N GLU A 167 -56.57 -27.99 -32.00
CA GLU A 167 -57.20 -27.61 -33.26
C GLU A 167 -56.83 -28.55 -34.40
N ARG A 168 -55.53 -28.90 -34.52
CA ARG A 168 -55.08 -29.88 -35.53
C ARG A 168 -55.67 -31.27 -35.28
N ARG A 169 -55.73 -31.74 -34.01
CA ARG A 169 -56.36 -33.02 -33.67
C ARG A 169 -57.85 -33.03 -34.02
N ALA A 170 -58.57 -31.94 -33.73
CA ALA A 170 -59.97 -31.79 -34.06
C ALA A 170 -60.21 -31.79 -35.59
N GLN A 171 -59.35 -31.11 -36.36
CA GLN A 171 -59.40 -31.15 -37.83
C GLN A 171 -59.18 -32.56 -38.37
N VAL A 172 -58.19 -33.30 -37.84
CA VAL A 172 -57.92 -34.68 -38.26
C VAL A 172 -59.09 -35.61 -37.91
N ALA A 173 -59.68 -35.47 -36.72
CA ALA A 173 -60.84 -36.26 -36.31
C ALA A 173 -62.08 -35.97 -37.18
N SER A 174 -62.33 -34.71 -37.52
CA SER A 174 -63.43 -34.32 -38.41
C SER A 174 -63.27 -34.89 -39.81
N LEU A 175 -62.05 -34.84 -40.37
CA LEU A 175 -61.75 -35.48 -41.66
C LEU A 175 -62.03 -36.99 -41.63
N GLN A 176 -61.76 -37.65 -40.50
CA GLN A 176 -61.98 -39.09 -40.32
C GLN A 176 -63.46 -39.47 -40.27
N GLU A 177 -64.29 -38.66 -39.60
CA GLU A 177 -65.75 -38.85 -39.58
C GLU A 177 -66.34 -38.66 -41.00
N GLN A 178 -65.87 -37.65 -41.75
CA GLN A 178 -66.26 -37.44 -43.14
C GLN A 178 -65.87 -38.61 -44.06
N ILE A 179 -64.72 -39.25 -43.80
CA ILE A 179 -64.26 -40.41 -44.59
C ILE A 179 -65.08 -41.67 -44.28
N THR A 180 -65.52 -41.85 -43.04
CA THR A 180 -66.29 -43.04 -42.62
C THR A 180 -67.68 -43.08 -43.26
N ASN A 181 -68.24 -41.93 -43.66
CA ASN A 181 -69.58 -41.79 -44.20
C ASN A 181 -69.72 -42.01 -45.73
N ILE A 182 -68.66 -42.39 -46.46
CA ILE A 182 -68.70 -42.50 -47.93
C ILE A 182 -68.34 -43.90 -48.42
N VAL A 183 -69.18 -44.47 -49.31
CA VAL A 183 -69.29 -45.87 -49.80
C VAL A 183 -68.00 -46.56 -50.32
N ASP A 184 -66.86 -45.86 -50.43
CA ASP A 184 -65.57 -46.45 -50.88
C ASP A 184 -64.47 -46.29 -49.80
N VAL A 185 -64.83 -46.65 -48.57
CA VAL A 185 -64.09 -46.40 -47.33
C VAL A 185 -62.68 -47.02 -47.33
N GLN A 186 -62.52 -48.26 -47.79
CA GLN A 186 -61.24 -48.98 -47.71
C GLN A 186 -60.16 -48.41 -48.64
N LEU A 187 -60.53 -48.05 -49.87
CA LEU A 187 -59.58 -47.52 -50.85
C LEU A 187 -59.09 -46.13 -50.42
N ARG A 188 -59.98 -45.30 -49.88
CA ARG A 188 -59.62 -44.00 -49.29
C ARG A 188 -58.80 -44.13 -48.02
N GLN A 189 -59.18 -45.01 -47.08
CA GLN A 189 -58.39 -45.27 -45.87
C GLN A 189 -56.95 -45.65 -46.23
N LYS A 190 -56.77 -46.49 -47.25
CA LYS A 190 -55.44 -46.87 -47.75
C LYS A 190 -54.67 -45.67 -48.31
N GLN A 191 -55.30 -44.84 -49.15
CA GLN A 191 -54.68 -43.63 -49.70
C GLN A 191 -54.30 -42.61 -48.62
N VAL A 192 -55.19 -42.37 -47.65
CA VAL A 192 -54.95 -41.43 -46.55
C VAL A 192 -53.86 -41.96 -45.62
N ALA A 193 -53.88 -43.25 -45.29
CA ALA A 193 -52.83 -43.90 -44.51
C ALA A 193 -51.47 -43.75 -45.20
N GLN A 194 -51.42 -43.93 -46.53
CA GLN A 194 -50.19 -43.75 -47.31
C GLN A 194 -49.63 -42.33 -47.18
N VAL A 195 -50.47 -41.32 -47.38
CA VAL A 195 -50.07 -39.90 -47.25
C VAL A 195 -49.58 -39.58 -45.84
N LEU A 196 -50.22 -40.12 -44.80
CA LEU A 196 -49.81 -39.91 -43.42
C LEU A 196 -48.49 -40.61 -43.08
N ILE A 197 -48.28 -41.83 -43.60
CA ILE A 197 -47.00 -42.54 -43.46
C ILE A 197 -45.87 -41.73 -44.09
N GLU A 198 -46.04 -41.27 -45.33
CA GLU A 198 -45.03 -40.46 -46.04
C GLU A 198 -44.72 -39.16 -45.27
N ARG A 199 -45.73 -38.50 -44.71
CA ARG A 199 -45.54 -37.31 -43.87
C ARG A 199 -44.81 -37.61 -42.57
N ALA A 200 -45.16 -38.71 -41.90
CA ALA A 200 -44.50 -39.16 -40.68
C ALA A 200 -43.03 -39.54 -40.95
N GLU A 201 -42.72 -40.17 -42.08
CA GLU A 201 -41.34 -40.46 -42.49
C GLU A 201 -40.54 -39.18 -42.72
N ALA A 202 -41.10 -38.21 -43.45
CA ALA A 202 -40.46 -36.92 -43.68
C ALA A 202 -40.19 -36.19 -42.34
N GLN A 203 -41.17 -36.19 -41.43
CA GLN A 203 -41.03 -35.61 -40.09
C GLN A 203 -39.96 -36.32 -39.27
N ARG A 204 -39.91 -37.66 -39.28
CA ARG A 204 -38.90 -38.45 -38.58
C ARG A 204 -37.50 -38.14 -39.10
N ALA A 205 -37.31 -38.10 -40.42
CA ALA A 205 -36.03 -37.77 -41.04
C ALA A 205 -35.59 -36.34 -40.71
N PHE A 206 -36.55 -35.40 -40.68
CA PHE A 206 -36.28 -34.03 -40.25
C PHE A 206 -35.84 -33.94 -38.79
N ILE A 207 -36.52 -34.65 -37.88
CA ILE A 207 -36.14 -34.71 -36.46
C ILE A 207 -34.74 -35.29 -36.29
N ASP A 208 -34.43 -36.37 -37.01
CA ASP A 208 -33.13 -37.04 -36.93
C ASP A 208 -31.97 -36.15 -37.41
N ARG A 209 -32.22 -35.29 -38.40
CA ARG A 209 -31.20 -34.42 -38.99
C ARG A 209 -31.01 -33.11 -38.22
N GLU A 210 -32.09 -32.46 -37.82
CA GLU A 210 -32.05 -31.09 -37.31
C GLU A 210 -31.95 -31.00 -35.79
N TYR A 211 -32.44 -32.01 -35.05
CA TYR A 211 -32.53 -31.95 -33.58
C TYR A 211 -31.61 -32.95 -32.88
N ARG A 212 -31.12 -32.57 -31.70
CA ARG A 212 -30.33 -33.43 -30.80
C ARG A 212 -31.23 -34.35 -29.98
N HIS A 213 -32.10 -35.11 -30.65
CA HIS A 213 -33.10 -35.98 -30.01
C HIS A 213 -32.48 -37.05 -29.09
N GLY A 214 -31.30 -37.58 -29.44
CA GLY A 214 -30.58 -38.54 -28.59
C GLY A 214 -30.15 -37.97 -27.24
N ARG A 215 -30.05 -36.64 -27.11
CA ARG A 215 -29.72 -35.95 -25.87
C ARG A 215 -30.96 -35.63 -25.04
N PHE A 216 -31.94 -35.01 -25.68
CA PHE A 216 -33.11 -34.43 -25.00
C PHE A 216 -34.24 -35.44 -24.79
N ALA A 217 -34.39 -36.42 -25.68
CA ALA A 217 -35.45 -37.42 -25.63
C ALA A 217 -34.93 -38.80 -26.10
N PRO A 218 -34.00 -39.42 -25.36
CA PRO A 218 -33.36 -40.66 -25.78
C PRO A 218 -34.37 -41.78 -26.01
N GLY A 219 -34.33 -42.41 -27.19
CA GLY A 219 -35.16 -43.57 -27.53
C GLY A 219 -36.58 -43.26 -28.02
N ARG A 220 -37.11 -42.05 -27.81
CA ARG A 220 -38.46 -41.64 -28.26
C ARG A 220 -38.62 -41.69 -29.78
N LEU A 221 -37.63 -41.21 -30.54
CA LEU A 221 -37.68 -41.25 -32.00
C LEU A 221 -37.70 -42.71 -32.53
N ASN A 222 -37.00 -43.62 -31.85
CA ASN A 222 -36.98 -45.04 -32.20
C ASN A 222 -38.30 -45.75 -31.85
N GLU A 223 -38.94 -45.36 -30.75
CA GLU A 223 -40.28 -45.85 -30.39
C GLU A 223 -41.32 -45.44 -31.45
N LEU A 224 -41.38 -44.16 -31.81
CA LEU A 224 -42.29 -43.67 -32.84
C LEU A 224 -41.96 -44.25 -34.22
N GLY A 225 -40.68 -44.49 -34.50
CA GLY A 225 -40.24 -45.22 -35.69
C GLY A 225 -40.83 -46.64 -35.76
N ARG A 226 -40.90 -47.36 -34.63
CA ARG A 226 -41.54 -48.70 -34.59
C ARG A 226 -43.05 -48.64 -34.85
N VAL A 227 -43.74 -47.63 -34.33
CA VAL A 227 -45.17 -47.42 -34.61
C VAL A 227 -45.40 -47.14 -36.10
N LEU A 228 -44.52 -46.34 -36.72
CA LEU A 228 -44.56 -46.03 -38.14
C LEU A 228 -44.33 -47.26 -39.02
N GLU A 229 -43.37 -48.12 -38.67
CA GLU A 229 -43.16 -49.39 -39.39
C GLU A 229 -44.38 -50.31 -39.29
N GLN A 230 -45.00 -50.41 -38.12
CA GLN A 230 -46.24 -51.17 -37.96
C GLN A 230 -47.41 -50.59 -38.78
N ALA A 231 -47.44 -49.28 -39.04
CA ALA A 231 -48.43 -48.66 -39.91
C ALA A 231 -48.24 -49.11 -41.37
N LYS A 232 -46.99 -49.19 -41.83
CA LYS A 232 -46.64 -49.67 -43.18
C LYS A 232 -47.01 -51.13 -43.39
N GLU A 233 -46.70 -52.00 -42.42
CA GLU A 233 -47.04 -53.42 -42.47
C GLU A 233 -48.56 -53.65 -42.61
N ASN A 234 -49.35 -52.83 -41.92
CA ASN A 234 -50.81 -52.94 -41.93
C ASN A 234 -51.48 -52.38 -43.19
N GLN A 235 -50.77 -51.62 -44.03
CA GLN A 235 -51.35 -50.86 -45.15
C GLN A 235 -52.01 -51.74 -46.22
N GLY A 236 -51.56 -52.98 -46.37
CA GLY A 236 -52.10 -53.96 -47.32
C GLY A 236 -53.26 -54.81 -46.80
N LEU A 237 -53.24 -55.16 -45.50
CA LEU A 237 -54.13 -56.16 -44.89
C LEU A 237 -55.25 -55.53 -44.04
N ALA A 238 -54.97 -54.39 -43.40
CA ALA A 238 -55.89 -53.72 -42.48
C ALA A 238 -55.79 -52.18 -42.62
N PRO A 239 -56.38 -51.59 -43.68
CA PRO A 239 -56.25 -50.16 -43.99
C PRO A 239 -56.66 -49.23 -42.83
N GLN A 240 -57.69 -49.60 -42.07
CA GLN A 240 -58.12 -48.85 -40.90
C GLN A 240 -57.07 -48.88 -39.77
N ALA A 241 -56.44 -50.02 -39.52
CA ALA A 241 -55.38 -50.13 -38.51
C ALA A 241 -54.10 -49.40 -38.95
N ALA A 242 -53.79 -49.43 -40.25
CA ALA A 242 -52.70 -48.65 -40.83
C ALA A 242 -52.94 -47.15 -40.66
N LEU A 243 -54.17 -46.69 -40.93
CA LEU A 243 -54.56 -45.29 -40.75
C LEU A 243 -54.38 -44.83 -39.30
N VAL A 244 -54.91 -45.57 -38.33
CA VAL A 244 -54.79 -45.21 -36.90
C VAL A 244 -53.33 -45.16 -36.46
N LYS A 245 -52.52 -46.18 -36.80
CA LYS A 245 -51.09 -46.19 -36.43
C LYS A 245 -50.30 -45.08 -37.14
N ALA A 246 -50.63 -44.75 -38.39
CA ALA A 246 -50.00 -43.64 -39.10
C ALA A 246 -50.35 -42.30 -38.44
N GLN A 247 -51.58 -42.12 -37.99
CA GLN A 247 -52.02 -40.95 -37.21
C GLN A 247 -51.27 -40.85 -35.88
N ASP A 248 -51.18 -41.96 -35.13
CA ASP A 248 -50.47 -42.00 -33.85
C ASP A 248 -48.98 -41.67 -34.03
N ALA A 249 -48.32 -42.25 -35.04
CA ALA A 249 -46.93 -41.95 -35.36
C ALA A 249 -46.74 -40.48 -35.76
N TYR A 250 -47.60 -39.94 -36.64
CA TYR A 250 -47.53 -38.56 -37.09
C TYR A 250 -47.74 -37.56 -35.95
N ASN A 251 -48.75 -37.79 -35.11
CA ASN A 251 -49.03 -36.93 -33.95
C ASN A 251 -47.90 -37.02 -32.93
N GLY A 252 -47.42 -38.23 -32.61
CA GLY A 252 -46.31 -38.42 -31.70
C GLY A 252 -45.00 -37.78 -32.18
N LEU A 253 -44.71 -37.83 -33.48
CA LEU A 253 -43.56 -37.14 -34.07
C LEU A 253 -43.73 -35.62 -34.08
N SER A 254 -44.95 -35.13 -34.26
CA SER A 254 -45.25 -33.69 -34.15
C SER A 254 -45.06 -33.18 -32.73
N ASP A 255 -45.57 -33.91 -31.74
CA ASP A 255 -45.41 -33.61 -30.31
C ASP A 255 -43.93 -33.67 -29.91
N LEU A 256 -43.20 -34.70 -30.34
CA LEU A 256 -41.76 -34.84 -30.10
C LEU A 256 -40.97 -33.66 -30.69
N ARG A 257 -41.28 -33.23 -31.91
CA ARG A 257 -40.62 -32.08 -32.53
C ARG A 257 -40.81 -30.81 -31.69
N LEU A 258 -42.05 -30.54 -31.26
CA LEU A 258 -42.36 -29.36 -30.45
C LEU A 258 -41.65 -29.41 -29.10
N GLU A 259 -41.61 -30.57 -28.46
CA GLU A 259 -40.88 -30.80 -27.20
C GLU A 259 -39.37 -30.56 -27.39
N LEU A 260 -38.77 -31.11 -28.45
CA LEU A 260 -37.36 -30.91 -28.77
C LEU A 260 -37.03 -29.45 -29.08
N GLU A 261 -37.89 -28.76 -29.83
CA GLU A 261 -37.71 -27.35 -30.15
C GLU A 261 -37.75 -26.47 -28.89
N ARG A 262 -38.65 -26.79 -27.94
CA ARG A 262 -38.68 -26.12 -26.63
C ARG A 262 -37.39 -26.37 -25.84
N LEU A 263 -36.97 -27.64 -25.74
CA LEU A 263 -35.78 -28.05 -24.96
C LEU A 263 -34.48 -27.49 -25.55
N GLU A 264 -34.35 -27.45 -26.88
CA GLU A 264 -33.21 -26.83 -27.55
C GLU A 264 -33.19 -25.33 -27.31
N ARG A 265 -34.31 -24.61 -27.52
CA ARG A 265 -34.35 -23.16 -27.23
C ARG A 265 -33.99 -22.86 -25.78
N GLU A 266 -34.52 -23.62 -24.83
CA GLU A 266 -34.17 -23.49 -23.41
C GLU A 266 -32.67 -23.69 -23.19
N TRP A 267 -32.09 -24.75 -23.76
CA TRP A 267 -30.66 -25.03 -23.67
C TRP A 267 -29.80 -23.93 -24.31
N GLU A 268 -30.15 -23.45 -25.50
CA GLU A 268 -29.45 -22.38 -26.22
C GLU A 268 -29.46 -21.06 -25.44
N VAL A 269 -30.58 -20.72 -24.78
CA VAL A 269 -30.69 -19.54 -23.90
C VAL A 269 -29.73 -19.68 -22.72
N TRP A 270 -29.78 -20.82 -22.01
CA TRP A 270 -28.89 -21.06 -20.87
C TRP A 270 -27.42 -21.10 -21.26
N ARG A 271 -27.09 -21.68 -22.41
CA ARG A 271 -25.73 -21.72 -22.93
C ARG A 271 -25.21 -20.32 -23.25
N SER A 272 -26.04 -19.50 -23.90
CA SER A 272 -25.67 -18.12 -24.23
C SER A 272 -25.43 -17.30 -22.97
N ALA A 273 -26.32 -17.39 -21.98
CA ALA A 273 -26.17 -16.73 -20.69
C ALA A 273 -24.92 -17.23 -19.92
N ALA A 274 -24.65 -18.54 -19.92
CA ALA A 274 -23.47 -19.11 -19.28
C ALA A 274 -22.17 -18.61 -19.94
N LEU A 275 -22.14 -18.57 -21.28
CA LEU A 275 -20.98 -18.12 -22.04
C LEU A 275 -20.70 -16.63 -21.81
N GLU A 276 -21.74 -15.80 -21.83
CA GLU A 276 -21.63 -14.37 -21.54
C GLU A 276 -21.16 -14.12 -20.11
N SER A 277 -21.71 -14.83 -19.13
CA SER A 277 -21.31 -14.70 -17.73
C SER A 277 -19.85 -15.11 -17.51
N ALA A 278 -19.42 -16.23 -18.09
CA ALA A 278 -18.03 -16.70 -18.01
C ALA A 278 -17.05 -15.73 -18.70
N ARG A 279 -17.42 -15.20 -19.88
CA ARG A 279 -16.62 -14.19 -20.59
C ARG A 279 -16.51 -12.89 -19.80
N SER A 280 -17.60 -12.44 -19.18
CA SER A 280 -17.57 -11.24 -18.34
C SER A 280 -16.58 -11.39 -17.17
N VAL A 281 -16.54 -12.55 -16.52
CA VAL A 281 -15.57 -12.81 -15.45
C VAL A 281 -14.14 -12.87 -15.98
N LEU A 282 -13.92 -13.52 -17.12
CA LEU A 282 -12.62 -13.59 -17.77
C LEU A 282 -12.09 -12.19 -18.13
N GLU A 283 -12.93 -11.37 -18.78
CA GLU A 283 -12.58 -9.99 -19.10
C GLU A 283 -12.29 -9.17 -17.85
N MET A 284 -13.06 -9.36 -16.77
CA MET A 284 -12.81 -8.67 -15.51
C MET A 284 -11.44 -9.06 -14.94
N ALA A 285 -11.07 -10.34 -14.97
CA ALA A 285 -9.74 -10.78 -14.53
C ALA A 285 -8.63 -10.16 -15.40
N GLN A 286 -8.78 -10.21 -16.72
CA GLN A 286 -7.79 -9.68 -17.67
C GLN A 286 -7.59 -8.16 -17.55
N ARG A 287 -8.68 -7.39 -17.44
CA ARG A 287 -8.63 -5.93 -17.28
C ARG A 287 -7.98 -5.50 -15.97
N ASN A 288 -8.02 -6.36 -14.95
CA ASN A 288 -7.47 -6.06 -13.63
C ASN A 288 -6.11 -6.72 -13.37
N ARG A 289 -5.41 -7.24 -14.39
CA ARG A 289 -4.01 -7.66 -14.24
C ARG A 289 -3.13 -6.54 -13.70
N GLN A 290 -3.39 -5.33 -14.16
CA GLN A 290 -2.90 -4.09 -13.57
C GLN A 290 -4.08 -3.30 -13.03
N CYS A 291 -4.02 -2.88 -11.78
CA CYS A 291 -5.05 -2.01 -11.22
C CYS A 291 -4.41 -0.79 -10.54
N LYS A 292 -5.20 0.27 -10.34
CA LYS A 292 -4.71 1.46 -9.63
C LYS A 292 -4.57 1.13 -8.14
N ALA A 293 -3.44 1.53 -7.55
CA ALA A 293 -3.25 1.52 -6.12
C ALA A 293 -4.28 2.43 -5.44
N ILE A 294 -4.49 2.24 -4.15
CA ILE A 294 -5.33 3.12 -3.35
C ILE A 294 -4.43 4.21 -2.77
N GLY A 295 -4.80 5.48 -2.98
CA GLY A 295 -4.12 6.63 -2.41
C GLY A 295 -4.61 6.97 -0.99
N ARG A 296 -3.93 7.91 -0.34
CA ARG A 296 -4.11 8.32 1.08
C ARG A 296 -5.49 8.82 1.49
N ASN A 297 -6.39 9.01 0.52
CA ASN A 297 -7.76 9.49 0.70
C ASN A 297 -8.81 8.45 0.30
N GLY A 298 -8.38 7.21 0.08
CA GLY A 298 -9.20 6.12 -0.42
C GLY A 298 -9.56 6.22 -1.92
N LYS A 299 -9.06 7.23 -2.64
CA LYS A 299 -9.24 7.34 -4.09
C LYS A 299 -8.15 6.58 -4.83
N PRO A 300 -8.40 6.12 -6.06
CA PRO A 300 -7.37 5.50 -6.90
C PRO A 300 -6.18 6.46 -7.06
N ALA A 301 -4.99 6.02 -6.68
CA ALA A 301 -3.72 6.68 -6.98
C ALA A 301 -3.28 6.34 -8.41
N ASP A 302 -2.47 7.19 -9.03
CA ASP A 302 -1.93 6.94 -10.38
C ASP A 302 -0.78 5.91 -10.42
N LEU A 303 -0.52 5.23 -9.30
CA LEU A 303 0.39 4.10 -9.26
C LEU A 303 -0.33 2.84 -9.74
N ALA A 304 0.15 2.22 -10.82
CA ALA A 304 -0.34 0.91 -11.27
C ALA A 304 0.34 -0.22 -10.48
N ILE A 305 -0.45 -1.16 -9.98
CA ILE A 305 0.01 -2.35 -9.27
C ILE A 305 -0.30 -3.60 -10.08
N GLU A 306 0.63 -4.54 -10.11
CA GLU A 306 0.46 -5.84 -10.74
C GLU A 306 -0.20 -6.81 -9.76
N VAL A 307 -1.47 -7.17 -10.00
CA VAL A 307 -2.28 -7.94 -9.05
C VAL A 307 -1.71 -9.33 -8.82
N ASP A 308 -1.21 -9.99 -9.87
CA ASP A 308 -0.64 -11.33 -9.74
C ASP A 308 0.65 -11.36 -8.92
N TRP A 309 1.46 -10.31 -8.99
CA TRP A 309 2.66 -10.21 -8.17
C TRP A 309 2.31 -10.14 -6.69
N TRP A 310 1.37 -9.26 -6.31
CA TRP A 310 0.93 -9.08 -4.92
C TRP A 310 0.12 -10.27 -4.38
N THR A 311 -0.51 -11.07 -5.25
CA THR A 311 -1.38 -12.20 -4.85
C THR A 311 -0.80 -13.57 -5.19
N GLN A 312 0.48 -13.64 -5.55
CA GLN A 312 1.18 -14.90 -5.85
C GLN A 312 0.47 -15.73 -6.95
N GLY A 313 0.11 -15.08 -8.05
CA GLY A 313 -0.49 -15.73 -9.22
C GLY A 313 -1.93 -16.22 -9.01
N LYS A 314 -2.64 -15.76 -7.97
CA LYS A 314 -4.04 -16.14 -7.73
C LYS A 314 -4.94 -15.66 -8.87
N LEU A 315 -4.72 -14.46 -9.42
CA LEU A 315 -5.53 -13.93 -10.51
C LEU A 315 -5.33 -14.73 -11.80
N SER A 316 -4.08 -15.05 -12.16
CA SER A 316 -3.76 -15.93 -13.30
C SER A 316 -4.44 -17.29 -13.20
N ARG A 317 -4.49 -17.90 -12.00
CA ARG A 317 -5.20 -19.17 -11.78
C ARG A 317 -6.71 -19.02 -12.00
N LEU A 318 -7.32 -17.93 -11.52
CA LEU A 318 -8.73 -17.63 -11.74
C LEU A 318 -9.03 -17.33 -13.21
N GLU A 319 -8.12 -16.67 -13.92
CA GLU A 319 -8.23 -16.40 -15.34
C GLU A 319 -8.24 -17.72 -16.13
N GLN A 320 -7.33 -18.65 -15.83
CA GLN A 320 -7.31 -19.98 -16.44
C GLN A 320 -8.58 -20.78 -16.15
N GLU A 321 -9.09 -20.71 -14.92
CA GLU A 321 -10.35 -21.37 -14.54
C GLU A 321 -11.55 -20.81 -15.35
N ALA A 322 -11.66 -19.49 -15.46
CA ALA A 322 -12.70 -18.83 -16.25
C ALA A 322 -12.56 -19.14 -17.75
N GLN A 323 -11.33 -19.14 -18.27
CA GLN A 323 -11.04 -19.52 -19.66
C GLN A 323 -11.43 -20.99 -19.94
N GLY A 324 -11.18 -21.89 -18.98
CA GLY A 324 -11.62 -23.29 -19.06
C GLY A 324 -13.13 -23.42 -19.25
N VAL A 325 -13.91 -22.66 -18.47
CA VAL A 325 -15.38 -22.62 -18.60
C VAL A 325 -15.80 -22.05 -19.96
N VAL A 326 -15.16 -20.98 -20.43
CA VAL A 326 -15.47 -20.41 -21.76
C VAL A 326 -15.16 -21.42 -22.87
N ASN A 327 -14.06 -22.15 -22.79
CA ASN A 327 -13.67 -23.15 -23.79
C ASN A 327 -14.66 -24.31 -23.82
N GLU A 328 -15.10 -24.78 -22.65
CA GLU A 328 -16.10 -25.84 -22.52
C GLU A 328 -17.45 -25.45 -23.16
N LEU A 329 -17.88 -24.19 -22.99
CA LEU A 329 -19.14 -23.67 -23.52
C LEU A 329 -19.09 -23.29 -25.01
N SER A 330 -17.91 -22.93 -25.52
CA SER A 330 -17.71 -22.48 -26.91
C SER A 330 -17.76 -23.63 -27.93
N GLY A 331 -17.56 -24.87 -27.50
CA GLY A 331 -17.66 -26.04 -28.38
C GLY A 331 -19.06 -26.21 -29.00
N LYS A 332 -19.12 -26.50 -30.30
CA LYS A 332 -20.39 -26.77 -31.02
C LYS A 332 -21.19 -27.93 -30.40
N ASN A 333 -20.51 -28.88 -29.76
CA ASN A 333 -21.09 -29.99 -29.01
C ASN A 333 -20.78 -29.86 -27.51
N ALA A 334 -21.11 -28.73 -26.88
CA ALA A 334 -21.05 -28.62 -25.44
C ALA A 334 -21.93 -29.74 -24.81
N ALA A 335 -21.28 -30.70 -24.15
CA ALA A 335 -21.93 -31.88 -23.57
C ALA A 335 -22.78 -31.55 -22.33
N LEU A 336 -22.70 -30.30 -21.85
CA LEU A 336 -23.32 -29.83 -20.61
C LEU A 336 -24.84 -29.74 -20.68
N LYS A 337 -25.54 -30.51 -19.85
CA LYS A 337 -27.01 -30.51 -19.74
C LYS A 337 -27.54 -29.15 -19.29
N THR A 338 -28.84 -28.92 -19.47
CA THR A 338 -29.50 -27.67 -19.09
C THR A 338 -29.29 -27.36 -17.60
N GLU A 339 -29.35 -28.34 -16.70
CA GLU A 339 -29.10 -28.11 -15.28
C GLU A 339 -27.66 -27.67 -14.99
N GLU A 340 -26.69 -28.21 -15.72
CA GLU A 340 -25.27 -27.85 -15.56
C GLU A 340 -25.01 -26.41 -16.06
N LEU A 341 -25.67 -26.01 -17.16
CA LEU A 341 -25.63 -24.62 -17.64
C LEU A 341 -26.25 -23.65 -16.63
N GLN A 342 -27.38 -24.02 -16.02
CA GLN A 342 -27.99 -23.24 -14.94
C GLN A 342 -27.05 -23.10 -13.75
N GLN A 343 -26.40 -24.18 -13.32
CA GLN A 343 -25.41 -24.13 -12.24
C GLN A 343 -24.23 -23.20 -12.54
N ILE A 344 -23.80 -23.13 -13.81
CA ILE A 344 -22.75 -22.19 -14.23
C ILE A 344 -23.22 -20.74 -14.03
N VAL A 345 -24.41 -20.41 -14.51
CA VAL A 345 -24.97 -19.04 -14.43
C VAL A 345 -25.29 -18.63 -13.00
N GLU A 346 -25.89 -19.52 -12.22
CA GLU A 346 -26.44 -19.18 -10.90
C GLU A 346 -25.39 -19.24 -9.80
N LYS A 347 -24.38 -20.11 -9.94
CA LYS A 347 -23.42 -20.40 -8.87
C LYS A 347 -21.97 -20.20 -9.31
N LYS A 348 -21.50 -20.95 -10.30
CA LYS A 348 -20.05 -21.01 -10.63
C LYS A 348 -19.51 -19.66 -11.11
N ALA A 349 -20.19 -19.00 -12.05
CA ALA A 349 -19.72 -17.71 -12.57
C ALA A 349 -19.81 -16.58 -11.53
N PRO A 350 -20.89 -16.45 -10.72
CA PRO A 350 -20.91 -15.53 -9.58
C PRO A 350 -19.82 -15.79 -8.53
N GLU A 351 -19.55 -17.06 -8.18
CA GLU A 351 -18.48 -17.42 -7.24
C GLU A 351 -17.10 -17.08 -7.79
N LEU A 352 -16.84 -17.37 -9.07
CA LEU A 352 -15.61 -16.97 -9.76
C LEU A 352 -15.45 -15.46 -9.79
N ARG A 353 -16.51 -14.72 -10.12
CA ARG A 353 -16.52 -13.26 -10.09
C ARG A 353 -16.10 -12.73 -8.73
N LYS A 354 -16.72 -13.24 -7.66
CA LYS A 354 -16.41 -12.85 -6.29
C LYS A 354 -14.95 -13.13 -5.94
N ARG A 355 -14.43 -14.31 -6.29
CA ARG A 355 -13.02 -14.67 -6.06
C ARG A 355 -12.05 -13.72 -6.78
N VAL A 356 -12.38 -13.27 -7.99
CA VAL A 356 -11.57 -12.27 -8.72
C VAL A 356 -11.62 -10.92 -8.01
N GLU A 357 -12.81 -10.44 -7.62
CA GLU A 357 -12.97 -9.19 -6.86
C GLU A 357 -12.23 -9.22 -5.52
N ASP A 358 -12.29 -10.34 -4.79
CA ASP A 358 -11.54 -10.59 -3.56
C ASP A 358 -10.02 -10.54 -3.80
N THR A 359 -9.54 -11.17 -4.88
CA THR A 359 -8.11 -11.20 -5.22
C THR A 359 -7.58 -9.82 -5.57
N ILE A 360 -8.34 -9.02 -6.33
CA ILE A 360 -7.96 -7.63 -6.65
C ILE A 360 -7.88 -6.79 -5.37
N GLN A 361 -8.83 -6.98 -4.45
CA GLN A 361 -8.83 -6.27 -3.19
C GLN A 361 -7.67 -6.69 -2.29
N GLU A 362 -7.36 -7.99 -2.23
CA GLU A 362 -6.20 -8.53 -1.53
C GLU A 362 -4.91 -7.87 -2.03
N ALA A 363 -4.72 -7.74 -3.35
CA ALA A 363 -3.56 -7.04 -3.91
C ALA A 363 -3.47 -5.57 -3.48
N ARG A 364 -4.60 -4.84 -3.49
CA ARG A 364 -4.64 -3.43 -3.06
C ARG A 364 -4.29 -3.28 -1.59
N LEU A 365 -4.84 -4.14 -0.73
CA LEU A 365 -4.54 -4.14 0.70
C LEU A 365 -3.09 -4.52 0.97
N ALA A 366 -2.52 -5.47 0.22
CA ALA A 366 -1.11 -5.86 0.37
C ALA A 366 -0.15 -4.70 0.09
N VAL A 367 -0.45 -3.86 -0.91
CA VAL A 367 0.32 -2.64 -1.21
C VAL A 367 0.25 -1.64 -0.06
N VAL A 368 -0.96 -1.37 0.44
CA VAL A 368 -1.17 -0.45 1.57
C VAL A 368 -0.45 -0.99 2.82
N SER A 369 -0.55 -2.28 3.07
CA SER A 369 0.15 -2.97 4.17
C SER A 369 1.66 -2.78 4.08
N SER A 370 2.25 -2.95 2.90
CA SER A 370 3.68 -2.71 2.67
C SER A 370 4.09 -1.27 2.98
N GLN A 371 3.26 -0.29 2.62
CA GLN A 371 3.50 1.12 2.92
C GLN A 371 3.42 1.39 4.42
N ILE A 372 2.42 0.81 5.10
CA ILE A 372 2.27 0.89 6.55
C ILE A 372 3.50 0.31 7.25
N ARG A 373 4.04 -0.83 6.79
CA ARG A 373 5.27 -1.42 7.38
C ARG A 373 6.45 -0.47 7.32
N SER A 374 6.71 0.14 6.16
CA SER A 374 7.79 1.13 6.02
C SER A 374 7.56 2.34 6.93
N ASN A 375 6.33 2.86 7.00
CA ASN A 375 6.01 4.01 7.84
C ASN A 375 6.15 3.71 9.35
N ILE A 376 5.76 2.50 9.79
CA ILE A 376 5.95 2.05 11.18
C ILE A 376 7.44 1.95 11.50
N ALA A 377 8.23 1.39 10.58
CA ALA A 377 9.68 1.31 10.75
C ALA A 377 10.31 2.69 10.89
N ASP A 378 9.92 3.65 10.03
CA ASP A 378 10.40 5.03 10.11
C ASP A 378 10.04 5.69 11.46
N LEU A 379 8.83 5.45 11.97
CA LEU A 379 8.41 5.97 13.29
C LEU A 379 9.21 5.35 14.44
N ALA A 380 9.47 4.04 14.37
CA ALA A 380 10.27 3.33 15.36
C ALA A 380 11.74 3.78 15.34
N VAL A 381 12.30 3.95 14.14
CA VAL A 381 13.66 4.48 13.95
C VAL A 381 13.79 5.89 14.51
N GLN A 382 12.85 6.80 14.19
CA GLN A 382 12.86 8.16 14.73
C GLN A 382 12.73 8.21 16.27
N ALA A 383 12.01 7.25 16.86
CA ALA A 383 11.93 7.12 18.31
C ALA A 383 13.29 6.73 18.93
N LEU A 384 14.06 5.89 18.25
CA LEU A 384 15.40 5.48 18.66
C LEU A 384 16.43 6.60 18.41
N GLU A 385 16.32 7.34 17.30
CA GLU A 385 17.18 8.50 17.01
C GLU A 385 17.12 9.57 18.10
N ALA A 386 15.93 9.85 18.62
CA ALA A 386 15.74 10.78 19.73
C ALA A 386 16.49 10.39 21.02
N ARG A 387 16.98 9.15 21.12
CA ARG A 387 17.78 8.63 22.24
C ARG A 387 19.27 8.49 21.93
N GLY A 388 19.74 8.98 20.78
CA GLY A 388 21.15 8.95 20.40
C GLY A 388 21.55 7.80 19.48
N PHE A 389 20.61 6.98 19.02
CA PHE A 389 20.88 5.99 17.97
C PHE A 389 20.97 6.67 16.60
N ALA A 390 21.78 6.13 15.69
CA ALA A 390 21.87 6.54 14.30
C ALA A 390 21.42 5.40 13.39
N VAL A 391 20.74 5.73 12.29
CA VAL A 391 20.32 4.74 11.28
C VAL A 391 21.52 4.20 10.55
N GLU A 392 21.61 2.88 10.44
CA GLU A 392 22.66 2.21 9.69
C GLU A 392 22.15 1.70 8.34
N ASP A 393 21.04 0.96 8.33
CA ASP A 393 20.48 0.35 7.11
C ASP A 393 18.99 0.01 7.26
N GLY A 394 18.28 -0.20 6.14
CA GLY A 394 16.87 -0.58 6.08
C GLY A 394 16.53 -1.36 4.82
N THR A 395 15.83 -2.49 4.93
CA THR A 395 15.54 -3.36 3.78
C THR A 395 14.29 -4.23 3.98
N TYR A 396 13.73 -4.71 2.86
CA TYR A 396 12.71 -5.77 2.88
C TYR A 396 13.40 -7.14 2.84
N GLU A 397 12.82 -8.12 3.52
CA GLU A 397 13.28 -9.51 3.46
C GLU A 397 13.24 -10.03 2.02
N GLY A 398 14.39 -10.48 1.50
CA GLY A 398 14.55 -10.93 0.12
C GLY A 398 14.37 -9.84 -0.95
N GLU A 399 14.47 -8.56 -0.57
CA GLU A 399 14.12 -7.39 -1.41
C GLU A 399 12.68 -7.44 -1.98
N ASP A 400 11.80 -8.16 -1.29
CA ASP A 400 10.41 -8.36 -1.69
C ASP A 400 9.47 -7.58 -0.76
N MET A 401 8.81 -6.56 -1.32
CA MET A 401 7.91 -5.68 -0.57
C MET A 401 6.71 -6.41 0.07
N ARG A 402 6.45 -7.66 -0.32
CA ARG A 402 5.40 -8.50 0.27
C ARG A 402 5.78 -9.03 1.66
N ASN A 403 7.07 -9.12 1.97
CA ASN A 403 7.58 -9.71 3.20
C ASN A 403 7.81 -8.66 4.30
N GLY A 404 8.50 -9.08 5.37
CA GLY A 404 8.85 -8.21 6.48
C GLY A 404 9.79 -7.08 6.07
N PHE A 405 9.72 -5.98 6.81
CA PHE A 405 10.63 -4.84 6.69
C PHE A 405 11.51 -4.75 7.94
N ALA A 406 12.82 -4.70 7.75
CA ALA A 406 13.79 -4.59 8.82
C ALA A 406 14.59 -3.27 8.73
N ALA A 407 14.73 -2.58 9.85
CA ALA A 407 15.55 -1.37 9.98
C ALA A 407 16.56 -1.54 11.13
N LYS A 408 17.83 -1.23 10.87
CA LYS A 408 18.92 -1.32 11.83
C LYS A 408 19.36 0.08 12.28
N VAL A 409 19.49 0.23 13.60
CA VAL A 409 20.03 1.44 14.23
C VAL A 409 21.14 1.08 15.22
N LYS A 410 22.07 2.02 15.42
CA LYS A 410 23.26 1.84 16.24
C LYS A 410 23.55 3.05 17.12
N ASP A 411 23.84 2.84 18.39
CA ASP A 411 24.26 3.90 19.32
C ASP A 411 25.79 4.09 19.29
N LEU A 412 26.27 5.24 19.78
CA LEU A 412 27.69 5.57 19.96
C LEU A 412 28.46 4.54 20.80
N SER A 413 27.76 3.84 21.69
CA SER A 413 28.30 2.76 22.52
C SER A 413 28.51 1.44 21.74
N GLY A 414 28.08 1.39 20.48
CA GLY A 414 28.16 0.20 19.63
C GLY A 414 27.00 -0.81 19.82
N THR A 415 25.96 -0.45 20.58
CA THR A 415 24.75 -1.27 20.75
C THR A 415 23.94 -1.25 19.46
N GLU A 416 23.56 -2.42 18.95
CA GLU A 416 22.84 -2.60 17.69
C GLU A 416 21.38 -3.00 17.97
N VAL A 417 20.42 -2.27 17.40
CA VAL A 417 18.99 -2.58 17.53
C VAL A 417 18.40 -2.76 16.14
N VAL A 418 17.65 -3.83 15.94
CA VAL A 418 16.93 -4.11 14.70
C VAL A 418 15.43 -4.09 14.97
N VAL A 419 14.73 -3.23 14.26
CA VAL A 419 13.27 -3.17 14.23
C VAL A 419 12.81 -4.00 13.05
N HIS A 420 11.98 -5.02 13.29
CA HIS A 420 11.46 -5.91 12.27
C HIS A 420 9.93 -5.89 12.27
N ILE A 421 9.32 -5.59 11.13
CA ILE A 421 7.87 -5.50 10.95
C ILE A 421 7.42 -6.58 9.97
N THR A 422 6.65 -7.55 10.43
CA THR A 422 6.13 -8.65 9.60
C THR A 422 4.62 -8.48 9.35
N PRO A 423 4.11 -8.81 8.15
CA PRO A 423 2.67 -8.92 7.96
C PRO A 423 2.11 -10.10 8.77
N VAL A 424 0.94 -9.94 9.36
CA VAL A 424 0.24 -11.05 10.02
C VAL A 424 -0.34 -11.99 8.96
N GLU A 425 -0.07 -13.29 9.08
CA GLU A 425 -0.57 -14.27 8.12
C GLU A 425 -2.12 -14.30 8.13
N GLY A 426 -2.72 -14.20 6.95
CA GLY A 426 -4.17 -14.22 6.78
C GLY A 426 -4.88 -12.88 7.01
N ASP A 427 -4.19 -11.84 7.51
CA ASP A 427 -4.77 -10.51 7.69
C ASP A 427 -3.85 -9.42 7.10
N PRO A 428 -4.07 -8.98 5.85
CA PRO A 428 -3.21 -8.01 5.20
C PRO A 428 -3.27 -6.62 5.84
N THR A 429 -4.25 -6.31 6.71
CA THR A 429 -4.33 -4.99 7.35
C THR A 429 -3.51 -4.90 8.65
N ARG A 430 -3.03 -6.05 9.17
CA ARG A 430 -2.31 -6.12 10.44
C ARG A 430 -0.83 -6.44 10.22
N ASN A 431 0.00 -5.80 11.03
CA ASN A 431 1.44 -6.01 11.05
C ASN A 431 1.89 -6.23 12.50
N GLU A 432 2.88 -7.10 12.68
CA GLU A 432 3.54 -7.38 13.94
C GLU A 432 4.89 -6.66 13.98
N LEU A 433 5.19 -6.00 15.10
CA LEU A 433 6.42 -5.26 15.33
C LEU A 433 7.28 -6.02 16.34
N SER A 434 8.45 -6.47 15.90
CA SER A 434 9.47 -7.11 16.73
C SER A 434 10.70 -6.20 16.85
N ILE A 435 11.30 -6.15 18.04
CA ILE A 435 12.48 -5.32 18.31
C ILE A 435 13.56 -6.21 18.88
N HIS A 436 14.67 -6.33 18.16
CA HIS A 436 15.80 -7.18 18.51
C HIS A 436 16.97 -6.31 18.97
N ASN A 437 17.47 -6.56 20.18
CA ASN A 437 18.63 -5.86 20.72
C ASN A 437 19.84 -6.80 20.72
N PHE A 438 20.92 -6.38 20.05
CA PHE A 438 22.17 -7.11 19.93
C PHE A 438 23.23 -6.37 20.74
N ASP A 439 23.18 -6.58 22.06
CA ASP A 439 24.20 -6.06 22.98
C ASP A 439 25.47 -6.90 22.95
N ARG A 440 26.62 -6.28 23.22
CA ARG A 440 27.93 -6.98 23.26
C ARG A 440 28.26 -7.56 24.64
N GLU A 441 27.47 -7.28 25.67
CA GLU A 441 27.67 -7.81 27.02
C GLU A 441 26.36 -8.35 27.63
N HIS A 442 26.47 -9.42 28.41
CA HIS A 442 25.35 -10.12 29.06
C HIS A 442 24.61 -9.16 30.00
N ARG A 443 23.47 -8.62 29.57
CA ARG A 443 22.55 -7.89 30.45
C ARG A 443 21.64 -8.85 31.19
N GLU A 444 21.39 -8.53 32.45
CA GLU A 444 20.44 -9.26 33.30
C GLU A 444 19.02 -9.21 32.70
N PRO A 445 18.22 -10.29 32.78
CA PRO A 445 16.89 -10.37 32.17
C PRO A 445 15.96 -9.18 32.50
N HIS A 446 16.09 -8.59 33.69
CA HIS A 446 15.31 -7.44 34.13
C HIS A 446 15.58 -6.15 33.33
N GLU A 447 16.79 -5.97 32.80
CA GLU A 447 17.19 -4.77 32.06
C GLU A 447 16.69 -4.85 30.61
N ILE A 448 16.62 -6.07 30.07
CA ILE A 448 16.03 -6.36 28.76
C ILE A 448 14.53 -6.08 28.82
N GLU A 449 13.84 -6.56 29.86
CA GLU A 449 12.41 -6.34 30.04
C GLU A 449 12.08 -4.87 30.31
N GLN A 450 12.89 -4.17 31.10
CA GLN A 450 12.71 -2.74 31.36
C GLN A 450 12.92 -1.89 30.10
N ARG A 451 13.94 -2.19 29.29
CA ARG A 451 14.15 -1.51 27.99
C ARG A 451 13.07 -1.83 26.97
N ALA A 452 12.60 -3.09 26.92
CA ALA A 452 11.47 -3.46 26.06
C ALA A 452 10.20 -2.69 26.45
N LYS A 453 9.93 -2.54 27.76
CA LYS A 453 8.84 -1.70 28.27
C LYS A 453 9.02 -0.23 27.90
N GLU A 454 10.21 0.35 28.06
CA GLU A 454 10.48 1.73 27.67
C GLU A 454 10.30 1.99 26.17
N ILE A 455 10.80 1.09 25.31
CA ILE A 455 10.63 1.21 23.86
C ILE A 455 9.14 1.10 23.50
N THR A 456 8.41 0.20 24.15
CA THR A 456 6.96 0.02 23.96
C THR A 456 6.17 1.24 24.44
N GLU A 457 6.53 1.81 25.58
CA GLU A 457 5.94 3.05 26.12
C GLU A 457 6.18 4.22 25.17
N ILE A 458 7.35 4.32 24.55
CA ILE A 458 7.62 5.34 23.53
C ILE A 458 6.77 5.09 22.30
N LEU A 459 6.69 3.86 21.80
CA LEU A 459 5.89 3.54 20.62
C LEU A 459 4.39 3.80 20.85
N ARG A 460 3.89 3.52 22.07
CA ARG A 460 2.53 3.89 22.53
C ARG A 460 2.36 5.40 22.67
N ALA A 461 3.32 6.10 23.27
CA ALA A 461 3.34 7.58 23.33
C ALA A 461 3.43 8.21 21.92
N LYS A 462 3.96 7.46 20.95
CA LYS A 462 3.98 7.80 19.53
C LYS A 462 2.75 7.30 18.76
N GLY A 463 1.71 6.79 19.42
CA GLY A 463 0.39 6.54 18.83
C GLY A 463 0.25 5.22 18.07
N LEU A 464 1.20 4.29 18.21
CA LEU A 464 1.04 2.92 17.69
C LEU A 464 0.23 2.11 18.71
N GLU A 465 -0.84 1.42 18.26
CA GLU A 465 -1.56 0.41 19.05
C GLU A 465 -0.68 -0.84 19.21
N ALA A 466 0.40 -0.72 19.99
CA ALA A 466 1.25 -1.84 20.35
C ALA A 466 0.54 -2.70 21.40
N GLY A 467 0.23 -3.95 21.03
CA GLY A 467 -0.28 -4.98 21.94
C GLY A 467 0.66 -5.25 23.13
N GLU A 468 0.31 -6.20 23.99
CA GLU A 468 1.20 -6.57 25.09
C GLU A 468 2.53 -7.12 24.53
N THR A 469 3.65 -6.52 24.92
CA THR A 469 4.98 -7.03 24.59
C THR A 469 5.22 -8.33 25.33
N HIS A 470 5.44 -9.39 24.56
CA HIS A 470 5.87 -10.66 25.11
C HIS A 470 7.40 -10.68 25.02
N GLY A 471 8.07 -10.55 26.17
CA GLY A 471 9.50 -10.78 26.25
C GLY A 471 9.78 -12.26 25.97
N SER A 472 10.28 -12.59 24.78
CA SER A 472 10.76 -13.94 24.50
C SER A 472 12.16 -14.11 25.07
N THR A 473 12.40 -15.19 25.79
CA THR A 473 13.73 -15.64 26.21
C THR A 473 14.54 -16.24 25.05
N GLN A 474 13.96 -16.34 23.85
CA GLN A 474 14.71 -16.69 22.65
C GLN A 474 15.70 -15.58 22.33
N HIS A 475 16.96 -15.97 22.12
CA HIS A 475 18.02 -15.06 21.72
C HIS A 475 17.60 -14.25 20.50
N ALA A 476 18.01 -12.98 20.45
CA ALA A 476 17.80 -12.13 19.29
C ALA A 476 18.22 -12.90 18.03
N ASN A 477 17.34 -12.95 17.01
CA ASN A 477 17.59 -13.76 15.83
C ASN A 477 18.83 -13.22 15.12
N GLU A 478 19.98 -13.89 15.28
CA GLU A 478 21.26 -13.45 14.73
C GLU A 478 21.24 -13.32 13.21
N ALA A 479 20.32 -14.02 12.53
CA ALA A 479 20.11 -13.86 11.09
C ALA A 479 19.61 -12.46 10.69
N LEU A 480 18.97 -11.72 11.61
CA LEU A 480 18.54 -10.33 11.40
C LEU A 480 19.66 -9.32 11.68
N ARG A 481 20.80 -9.76 12.24
CA ARG A 481 21.94 -8.89 12.53
C ARG A 481 22.73 -8.54 11.28
N ASP A 482 22.81 -9.45 10.31
CA ASP A 482 23.44 -9.20 9.01
C ASP A 482 22.36 -9.07 7.93
N PHE A 483 22.32 -7.92 7.25
CA PHE A 483 21.32 -7.66 6.21
C PHE A 483 21.71 -8.31 4.86
N GLN A 484 22.98 -8.70 4.66
CA GLN A 484 23.39 -9.46 3.47
C GLN A 484 22.62 -10.78 3.29
N PRO A 485 22.56 -11.69 4.29
CA PRO A 485 21.75 -12.90 4.21
C PRO A 485 20.25 -12.60 4.22
N LEU A 486 19.79 -11.51 4.84
CA LEU A 486 18.38 -11.09 4.81
C LEU A 486 17.92 -10.68 3.41
N ARG A 487 18.77 -9.98 2.65
CA ARG A 487 18.55 -9.64 1.24
C ARG A 487 18.60 -10.88 0.34
N GLY A 488 19.39 -11.87 0.72
CA GLY A 488 19.53 -13.16 0.01
C GLY A 488 18.53 -14.24 0.42
N GLN A 489 17.76 -14.04 1.50
CA GLN A 489 16.75 -15.00 1.95
C GLN A 489 15.67 -15.13 0.89
N LYS A 490 15.52 -16.34 0.35
CA LYS A 490 14.36 -16.68 -0.46
C LYS A 490 13.11 -16.56 0.42
N PRO A 491 11.98 -16.08 -0.14
CA PRO A 491 10.75 -15.84 0.61
C PRO A 491 10.43 -17.04 1.50
N HIS A 492 10.25 -16.79 2.80
CA HIS A 492 9.93 -17.81 3.78
C HIS A 492 8.49 -18.28 3.55
N ILE A 493 8.32 -19.20 2.59
CA ILE A 493 7.08 -19.97 2.47
C ILE A 493 7.23 -21.13 3.45
N GLU A 494 6.81 -20.94 4.69
CA GLU A 494 6.47 -22.10 5.52
C GLU A 494 5.29 -22.81 4.84
N ARG A 495 5.60 -23.86 4.08
CA ARG A 495 4.60 -24.84 3.66
C ARG A 495 4.10 -25.49 4.94
N THR A 496 2.96 -25.04 5.44
CA THR A 496 2.17 -25.79 6.41
C THR A 496 1.75 -27.10 5.74
N THR A 497 2.54 -28.15 5.96
CA THR A 497 2.06 -29.51 5.91
C THR A 497 0.93 -29.63 6.92
N ARG A 498 -0.30 -29.71 6.40
CA ARG A 498 -1.48 -30.16 7.15
C ARG A 498 -1.13 -31.42 7.95
N SER A 499 -1.40 -31.39 9.25
CA SER A 499 -1.88 -32.57 9.99
C SER A 499 -3.37 -32.43 10.17
#